data_AF-A0A1A8GRW9-F1
#
_entry.id   AF-A0A1A8GRW9-F1
#
_cell.length_a   1.000
_cell.length_b   1.000
_cell.length_c   1.000
_cell.angle_alpha   90.00
_cell.angle_beta   90.00
_cell.angle_gamma   90.00
#
_symmetry.space_group_name_H-M   'P 1'
#
loop_
_entity.id
_entity.type
_entity.pdbx_description
1 polymer ?
#
loop_
_entity_poly.entity_id
_entity_poly.type
_entity_poly.pdbx_seq_one_letter_code
_entity_poly.pdbx_strand_id
1 'polypeptide(L)'
;VIIYLNENPESLIKEYMDCNAMEADELERMDLGVYKIIHEGAQPDDSLEDVGIVIERCTVLQDLQDVASGCALLFGLIYCLNLSYPKPLRYTFEFFQKVLRG
;
A
#
# COMPACT_ATOMS: atom_id res chain seq x y z
N VAL A 1 -11.18 4.67 -7.40
CA VAL A 1 -10.91 3.64 -8.44
C VAL A 1 -11.11 2.24 -7.89
N ILE A 2 -10.39 1.83 -6.84
CA ILE A 2 -10.49 0.48 -6.24
C ILE A 2 -11.94 0.09 -5.89
N ILE A 3 -12.65 0.90 -5.08
CA ILE A 3 -14.06 0.65 -4.72
C ILE A 3 -14.97 0.64 -5.96
N TYR A 4 -14.72 1.53 -6.92
CA TYR A 4 -15.50 1.62 -8.16
C TYR A 4 -15.37 0.34 -9.03
N LEU A 5 -14.21 -0.31 -8.97
CA LEU A 5 -13.93 -1.58 -9.66
C LEU A 5 -14.32 -2.81 -8.81
N ASN A 6 -15.04 -2.61 -7.72
CA ASN A 6 -15.46 -3.66 -6.78
C ASN A 6 -14.28 -4.44 -6.17
N GLU A 7 -13.15 -3.77 -5.99
CA GLU A 7 -11.96 -4.30 -5.32
C GLU A 7 -11.87 -3.77 -3.89
N ASN A 8 -11.15 -4.48 -3.03
CA ASN A 8 -11.02 -4.12 -1.62
C ASN A 8 -9.79 -3.20 -1.41
N PRO A 9 -9.93 -1.96 -0.91
CA PRO A 9 -8.82 -1.05 -0.65
C PRO A 9 -7.80 -1.61 0.35
N GLU A 10 -8.22 -2.46 1.28
CA GLU A 10 -7.35 -3.20 2.21
C GLU A 10 -6.37 -4.14 1.52
N SER A 11 -6.58 -4.43 0.24
CA SER A 11 -5.65 -5.24 -0.55
C SER A 11 -4.45 -4.44 -1.04
N LEU A 12 -4.51 -3.10 -0.98
CA LEU A 12 -3.44 -2.20 -1.38
C LEU A 12 -2.85 -1.46 -0.19
N ILE A 13 -3.71 -0.95 0.70
CA ILE A 13 -3.31 -0.10 1.82
C ILE A 13 -3.68 -0.84 3.10
N LYS A 14 -2.70 -1.04 3.98
CA LYS A 14 -2.88 -1.61 5.31
C LYS A 14 -2.62 -0.58 6.39
N GLU A 15 -3.47 -0.59 7.41
CA GLU A 15 -3.35 0.25 8.59
C GLU A 15 -2.91 -0.59 9.78
N TYR A 16 -1.94 -0.07 10.53
CA TYR A 16 -1.39 -0.71 11.71
C TYR A 16 -1.25 0.30 12.86
N MET A 17 -1.28 -0.18 14.09
CA MET A 17 -1.02 0.56 15.31
C MET A 17 0.40 0.31 15.80
N ASP A 18 1.14 1.35 16.17
CA ASP A 18 2.55 1.24 16.60
C ASP A 18 2.78 0.30 17.79
N CYS A 19 1.82 0.20 18.70
CA CYS A 19 1.94 -0.68 19.87
C CYS A 19 1.61 -2.16 19.60
N ASN A 20 1.16 -2.52 18.40
CA ASN A 20 0.62 -3.85 18.15
C ASN A 20 1.63 -4.83 17.51
N ALA A 21 2.37 -5.54 18.36
CA ALA A 21 3.32 -6.58 17.91
C ALA A 21 2.66 -7.72 17.09
N MET A 22 1.34 -7.93 17.23
CA MET A 22 0.60 -8.94 16.46
C MET A 22 0.35 -8.52 15.00
N GLU A 23 0.42 -7.22 14.72
CA GLU A 23 0.26 -6.63 13.38
C GLU A 23 1.56 -6.63 12.58
N ALA A 24 2.73 -6.69 13.24
CA ALA A 24 4.02 -6.90 12.57
C ALA A 24 4.05 -8.23 11.80
N ASP A 25 3.47 -9.30 12.37
CA ASP A 25 3.27 -10.60 11.69
C ASP A 25 2.32 -10.50 10.48
N GLU A 26 1.36 -9.56 10.49
CA GLU A 26 0.46 -9.33 9.36
C GLU A 26 1.11 -8.51 8.25
N LEU A 27 2.03 -7.59 8.59
CA LEU A 27 2.86 -6.90 7.61
C LEU A 27 3.71 -7.89 6.80
N GLU A 28 4.23 -8.93 7.44
CA GLU A 28 4.94 -10.03 6.77
C GLU A 28 4.05 -10.86 5.82
N ARG A 29 2.72 -10.77 5.93
CA ARG A 29 1.80 -11.46 5.00
C ARG A 29 1.49 -10.64 3.76
N MET A 30 1.81 -9.36 3.77
CA MET A 30 1.53 -8.45 2.68
C MET A 30 2.53 -8.66 1.53
N ASP A 31 2.06 -9.25 0.43
CA ASP A 31 2.92 -9.49 -0.74
C ASP A 31 3.28 -8.21 -1.49
N LEU A 32 2.35 -7.26 -1.60
CA LEU A 32 2.57 -6.01 -2.31
C LEU A 32 1.59 -4.94 -1.83
N GLY A 33 2.09 -3.76 -1.48
CA GLY A 33 1.25 -2.59 -1.25
C GLY A 33 1.89 -1.54 -0.35
N VAL A 34 1.06 -0.69 0.24
CA VAL A 34 1.44 0.41 1.13
C VAL A 34 0.93 0.10 2.53
N TYR A 35 1.74 0.30 3.55
CA TYR A 35 1.28 0.32 4.93
C TYR A 35 1.31 1.73 5.48
N LYS A 36 0.48 1.99 6.49
CA LYS A 36 0.56 3.17 7.34
C LYS A 36 0.49 2.74 8.80
N ILE A 37 1.31 3.36 9.64
CA ILE A 37 1.32 3.18 11.07
C ILE A 37 0.68 4.42 11.70
N ILE A 38 -0.27 4.21 12.60
CA ILE A 38 -0.93 5.26 13.37
C ILE A 38 -0.56 5.15 14.85
N HIS A 39 -0.41 6.30 15.50
CA HIS A 39 -0.18 6.35 16.94
C HIS A 39 -1.42 5.87 17.70
N GLU A 40 -1.20 5.23 18.85
CA GLU A 40 -2.31 4.84 19.72
C GLU A 40 -3.09 6.07 20.21
N GLY A 41 -4.40 6.08 19.96
CA GLY A 41 -5.27 7.21 20.33
C GLY A 41 -5.27 8.39 19.35
N ALA A 42 -4.60 8.25 18.20
CA ALA A 42 -4.58 9.24 17.14
C ALA A 42 -6.01 9.61 16.66
N GLN A 43 -6.22 10.89 16.40
CA GLN A 43 -7.39 11.43 15.73
C GLN A 43 -7.24 11.33 14.20
N PRO A 44 -8.33 11.42 13.42
CA PRO A 44 -8.28 11.27 11.95
C PRO A 44 -7.33 12.23 11.22
N ASP A 45 -7.04 13.36 11.86
CA ASP A 45 -6.25 14.48 11.38
C ASP A 45 -4.83 14.55 11.97
N ASP A 46 -4.47 13.60 12.85
CA ASP A 46 -3.12 13.47 13.38
C ASP A 46 -2.15 12.94 12.30
N SER A 47 -0.86 13.24 12.48
CA SER A 47 0.17 12.71 11.60
C SER A 47 0.30 11.20 11.77
N LEU A 48 0.55 10.52 10.64
CA LEU A 48 0.93 9.11 10.64
C LEU A 48 2.32 8.97 11.27
N GLU A 49 2.54 7.85 11.94
CA GLU A 49 3.84 7.50 12.51
C GLU A 49 4.82 7.09 11.41
N ASP A 50 4.36 6.22 10.51
CA ASP A 50 5.14 5.78 9.36
C ASP A 50 4.20 5.48 8.18
N VAL A 51 4.75 5.61 6.98
CA VAL A 51 4.16 5.09 5.75
C VAL A 51 5.27 4.42 4.97
N GLY A 52 5.04 3.18 4.53
CA GLY A 52 6.01 2.46 3.74
C GLY A 52 5.40 1.56 2.69
N ILE A 53 6.27 0.93 1.91
CA ILE A 53 5.91 0.07 0.78
C ILE A 53 6.50 -1.31 1.04
N VAL A 54 5.65 -2.33 0.87
CA VAL A 54 6.05 -3.74 0.93
C VAL A 54 6.04 -4.33 -0.48
N ILE A 55 7.09 -5.07 -0.82
CA ILE A 55 7.19 -5.89 -2.03
C ILE A 55 7.75 -7.26 -1.64
N GLU A 56 7.08 -8.32 -2.05
CA GLU A 56 7.42 -9.71 -1.72
C GLU A 56 7.62 -9.93 -0.21
N ARG A 57 6.76 -9.31 0.61
CA ARG A 57 6.80 -9.31 2.09
C ARG A 57 7.97 -8.55 2.72
N CYS A 58 8.75 -7.82 1.93
CA CYS A 58 9.84 -6.99 2.42
C CYS A 58 9.48 -5.51 2.34
N THR A 59 9.72 -4.76 3.41
CA THR A 59 9.67 -3.29 3.36
C THR A 59 10.81 -2.79 2.48
N VAL A 60 10.47 -2.13 1.37
CA VAL A 60 11.43 -1.58 0.40
C VAL A 60 11.61 -0.08 0.53
N LEU A 61 10.60 0.61 1.08
CA LEU A 61 10.61 2.04 1.38
C LEU A 61 9.80 2.27 2.66
N GLN A 62 10.22 3.24 3.45
CA GLN A 62 9.65 3.64 4.74
C GLN A 62 9.84 5.16 4.90
N ASP A 63 9.31 5.74 5.97
CA ASP A 63 9.41 7.16 6.30
C ASP A 63 8.83 8.05 5.19
N LEU A 64 7.80 7.56 4.49
CA LEU A 64 7.14 8.30 3.42
C LEU A 64 6.19 9.36 4.00
N GLN A 65 6.08 10.48 3.30
CA GLN A 65 5.28 11.63 3.75
C GLN A 65 3.80 11.29 3.96
N ASP A 66 3.23 10.50 3.05
CA ASP A 66 1.80 10.19 3.03
C ASP A 66 1.50 8.97 2.15
N VAL A 67 0.29 8.43 2.31
CA VAL A 67 -0.20 7.25 1.59
C VAL A 67 -0.29 7.48 0.08
N ALA A 68 -0.57 8.70 -0.38
CA ALA A 68 -0.66 8.99 -1.81
C ALA A 68 0.75 8.93 -2.46
N SER A 69 1.76 9.48 -1.79
CA SER A 69 3.16 9.35 -2.15
C SER A 69 3.61 7.88 -2.18
N GLY A 70 3.24 7.09 -1.17
CA GLY A 70 3.47 5.64 -1.15
C GLY A 70 2.81 4.90 -2.31
N CYS A 71 1.54 5.21 -2.61
CA CYS A 71 0.85 4.63 -3.76
C CYS A 71 1.57 4.97 -5.08
N ALA A 72 1.90 6.25 -5.30
CA ALA A 72 2.54 6.71 -6.52
C ALA A 72 3.90 6.02 -6.76
N LEU A 73 4.73 5.93 -5.70
CA LEU A 73 6.02 5.26 -5.74
C LEU A 73 5.86 3.76 -6.00
N LEU A 74 4.90 3.09 -5.34
CA LEU A 74 4.61 1.69 -5.60
C LEU A 74 4.21 1.44 -7.06
N PHE A 75 3.33 2.25 -7.65
CA PHE A 75 2.99 2.14 -9.07
C PHE A 75 4.21 2.32 -9.97
N GLY A 76 5.08 3.28 -9.64
CA GLY A 76 6.36 3.48 -10.31
C GLY A 76 7.27 2.25 -10.22
N LEU A 77 7.43 1.67 -9.03
CA LEU A 77 8.23 0.47 -8.80
C LEU A 77 7.70 -0.73 -9.57
N ILE A 78 6.39 -0.97 -9.54
CA ILE A 78 5.79 -2.06 -10.31
C ILE A 78 6.07 -1.91 -11.80
N TYR A 79 5.97 -0.69 -12.33
CA TYR A 79 6.29 -0.43 -13.73
C TYR A 79 7.78 -0.60 -14.04
N CYS A 80 8.67 0.03 -13.27
CA CYS A 80 10.12 0.01 -13.49
C CYS A 80 10.73 -1.39 -13.34
N LEU A 81 10.22 -2.18 -12.40
CA LEU A 81 10.69 -3.53 -12.11
C LEU A 81 9.89 -4.61 -12.86
N ASN A 82 8.87 -4.21 -13.65
CA ASN A 82 7.98 -5.10 -14.38
C ASN A 82 7.37 -6.21 -13.49
N LEU A 83 6.94 -5.84 -12.28
CA LEU A 83 6.36 -6.78 -11.31
C LEU A 83 4.98 -7.24 -11.76
N SER A 84 4.63 -8.46 -11.36
CA SER A 84 3.26 -8.94 -11.53
C SER A 84 2.35 -8.27 -10.52
N TYR A 85 1.18 -7.82 -10.99
CA TYR A 85 0.20 -7.22 -10.10
C TYR A 85 -0.47 -8.26 -9.21
N PRO A 86 -0.76 -7.93 -7.94
CA PRO A 86 -1.44 -8.81 -7.02
C PRO A 86 -2.87 -9.04 -7.51
N LYS A 87 -3.29 -10.32 -7.47
CA LYS A 87 -4.61 -10.77 -7.97
C LYS A 87 -5.81 -9.98 -7.42
N PRO A 88 -5.84 -9.56 -6.13
CA PRO A 88 -6.96 -8.82 -5.57
C PRO A 88 -7.21 -7.42 -6.18
N LEU A 89 -6.22 -6.87 -6.90
CA LEU A 89 -6.25 -5.50 -7.46
C LEU A 89 -6.12 -5.49 -8.98
N ARG A 90 -6.37 -6.64 -9.62
CA ARG A 90 -6.20 -6.86 -11.05
C ARG A 90 -6.86 -5.77 -11.89
N TYR A 91 -8.10 -5.39 -11.60
CA TYR A 91 -8.85 -4.40 -12.38
C TYR A 91 -8.31 -2.99 -12.19
N THR A 92 -7.95 -2.60 -10.97
CA THR A 92 -7.30 -1.30 -10.72
C THR A 92 -6.02 -1.17 -11.54
N PHE A 93 -5.21 -2.22 -11.57
CA PHE A 93 -3.97 -2.20 -12.32
C PHE A 93 -4.17 -2.27 -13.84
N GLU A 94 -5.11 -3.10 -14.33
CA GLU A 94 -5.48 -3.11 -15.76
C GLU A 94 -5.99 -1.73 -16.21
N PHE A 95 -6.78 -1.05 -15.37
CA PHE A 95 -7.26 0.31 -15.62
C PHE A 95 -6.09 1.29 -15.73
N PHE A 96 -5.20 1.32 -14.74
CA PHE A 96 -4.04 2.21 -14.78
C PHE A 96 -3.10 1.89 -15.95
N GLN A 97 -2.86 0.62 -16.26
CA GLN A 97 -2.08 0.25 -17.44
C GLN A 97 -2.71 0.78 -18.73
N LYS A 98 -4.03 0.64 -18.91
CA LYS A 98 -4.71 1.17 -20.12
C LYS A 98 -4.67 2.70 -20.18
N VAL A 99 -4.84 3.37 -19.05
CA VAL A 99 -4.81 4.84 -18.99
C VAL A 99 -3.39 5.38 -19.21
N LEU A 100 -2.37 4.75 -18.61
CA LEU A 100 -0.98 5.21 -18.68
C LEU A 100 -0.25 4.76 -19.95
N ARG A 101 -0.61 3.60 -20.52
CA ARG A 101 0.02 3.08 -21.75
C ARG A 101 -0.57 3.62 -23.05
N GLY A 102 -1.69 4.35 -23.00
CA GLY A 102 -2.26 5.10 -24.14
C GLY A 102 -2.36 4.30 -25.44
#